data_AF-A0A9J5YSX5-F1
#
_entry.id   AF-A0A9J5YSX5-F1
#
_cell.length_a   1.000
_cell.length_b   1.000
_cell.length_c   1.000
_cell.angle_alpha   90.00
_cell.angle_beta   90.00
_cell.angle_gamma   90.00
#
_symmetry.space_group_name_H-M   'P 1'
#
loop_
_entity.id
_entity.type
_entity.pdbx_description
1 polymer ?
#
loop_
_entity_poly.entity_id
_entity_poly.type
_entity_poly.pdbx_seq_one_letter_code
_entity_poly.pdbx_strand_id
1 'polypeptide(L)'
;MSILSKIWLRAWFTHPNVTITFGNPDHVKSVDYMMERYRDSKIHIENFKFLKTFDSYSDLNELYEKWLEIALENGVKEVEYGQFEQICKSSPYTFPIFRVLAVKSLRQLVLSNCHLSLLLPTTTTTS
;
A
#
# COMPACT_ATOMS: atom_id res chain seq x y z
N MET A 1 15.96 -22.27 -3.15
CA MET A 1 17.12 -21.55 -3.73
C MET A 1 16.74 -20.09 -3.89
N SER A 2 17.50 -19.12 -3.36
CA SER A 2 17.26 -17.71 -3.65
C SER A 2 18.34 -17.17 -4.59
N ILE A 3 17.95 -16.87 -5.82
CA ILE A 3 18.80 -16.24 -6.84
C ILE A 3 18.72 -14.72 -6.66
N LEU A 4 19.14 -14.23 -5.49
CA LEU A 4 19.36 -12.80 -5.29
C LEU A 4 20.75 -12.65 -4.70
N SER A 5 21.69 -12.30 -5.58
CA SER A 5 23.09 -12.00 -5.22
C SER A 5 23.12 -10.98 -4.08
N LYS A 6 24.07 -11.13 -3.14
CA LYS A 6 24.32 -10.17 -2.05
C LYS A 6 24.51 -8.74 -2.57
N ILE A 7 24.97 -8.58 -3.81
CA ILE A 7 25.14 -7.30 -4.51
C ILE A 7 23.78 -6.71 -4.90
N TRP A 8 22.87 -7.55 -5.40
CA TRP A 8 21.48 -7.15 -5.70
C TRP A 8 20.74 -6.73 -4.44
N LEU A 9 20.90 -7.48 -3.34
CA LEU A 9 20.39 -7.08 -2.03
C LEU A 9 20.93 -5.71 -1.63
N ARG A 10 22.25 -5.49 -1.67
CA ARG A 10 22.87 -4.20 -1.33
C ARG A 10 22.43 -3.04 -2.23
N ALA A 11 22.28 -3.27 -3.54
CA ALA A 11 21.78 -2.28 -4.49
C ALA A 11 20.31 -1.93 -4.19
N TRP A 12 19.50 -2.90 -3.77
CA TRP A 12 18.11 -2.68 -3.36
C TRP A 12 18.00 -1.89 -2.05
N PHE A 13 18.87 -2.14 -1.08
CA PHE A 13 18.94 -1.37 0.18
C PHE A 13 19.40 0.08 0.00
N THR A 14 19.98 0.44 -1.15
CA THR A 14 20.53 1.79 -1.38
C THR A 14 19.58 2.72 -2.14
N HIS A 15 18.51 2.23 -2.77
CA HIS A 15 17.50 3.05 -3.47
C HIS A 15 16.09 2.42 -3.35
N PRO A 16 15.38 2.60 -2.22
CA PRO A 16 14.15 1.88 -1.93
C PRO A 16 12.93 2.59 -2.53
N ASN A 17 12.87 2.68 -3.85
CA ASN A 17 11.65 3.07 -4.56
C ASN A 17 10.83 1.80 -4.81
N VAL A 18 9.93 1.48 -3.88
CA VAL A 18 9.10 0.28 -3.95
C VAL A 18 7.86 0.60 -4.78
N THR A 19 7.94 0.27 -6.06
CA THR A 19 6.76 0.29 -6.93
C THR A 19 6.05 -1.05 -6.84
N ILE A 20 4.90 -1.08 -6.17
CA ILE A 20 4.08 -2.29 -6.09
C ILE A 20 2.93 -2.18 -7.09
N THR A 21 3.09 -2.84 -8.23
CA THR A 21 2.00 -2.95 -9.22
C THR A 21 1.37 -4.31 -9.08
N PHE A 22 0.09 -4.36 -8.69
CA PHE A 22 -0.70 -5.58 -8.71
C PHE A 22 -1.45 -5.70 -10.03
N GLY A 23 -1.76 -6.93 -10.39
CA GLY A 23 -2.37 -7.32 -11.67
C GLY A 23 -2.63 -8.81 -11.74
N ASN A 24 -1.88 -9.59 -10.94
CA ASN A 24 -2.13 -11.00 -10.75
C ASN A 24 -2.13 -11.35 -9.23
N PRO A 25 -3.21 -11.97 -8.69
CA PRO A 25 -3.28 -12.43 -7.30
C PRO A 25 -2.17 -13.41 -6.90
N ASP A 26 -1.53 -14.10 -7.86
CA ASP A 26 -0.44 -15.04 -7.60
C ASP A 26 0.78 -14.41 -6.90
N HIS A 27 0.96 -13.09 -7.03
CA HIS A 27 2.09 -12.37 -6.46
C HIS A 27 1.83 -11.79 -5.06
N VAL A 28 0.59 -11.90 -4.54
CA VAL A 28 0.20 -11.32 -3.25
C VAL A 28 1.08 -11.84 -2.11
N LYS A 29 1.34 -13.16 -2.05
CA LYS A 29 2.19 -13.76 -1.02
C LYS A 29 3.64 -13.27 -1.08
N SER A 30 4.17 -13.07 -2.28
CA SER A 30 5.53 -12.56 -2.47
C SER A 30 5.65 -11.11 -2.03
N VAL A 31 4.65 -10.29 -2.35
CA VAL A 31 4.63 -8.90 -1.88
C VAL A 31 4.47 -8.83 -0.37
N ASP A 32 3.58 -9.63 0.21
CA ASP A 32 3.40 -9.65 1.65
C ASP A 32 4.69 -10.03 2.39
N TYR A 33 5.37 -11.08 1.93
CA TYR A 33 6.67 -11.47 2.46
C TYR A 33 7.72 -10.36 2.32
N MET A 34 7.74 -9.63 1.21
CA MET A 34 8.65 -8.49 1.04
C MET A 34 8.31 -7.36 2.01
N MET A 35 7.04 -6.97 2.13
CA MET A 35 6.61 -5.91 3.02
C MET A 35 6.94 -6.23 4.49
N GLU A 36 6.77 -7.47 4.94
CA GLU A 36 7.18 -7.88 6.29
C GLU A 36 8.69 -7.74 6.48
N ARG A 37 9.51 -8.07 5.47
CA ARG A 37 10.95 -7.84 5.56
C ARG A 37 11.27 -6.34 5.73
N TYR A 38 10.56 -5.46 5.03
CA TYR A 38 10.72 -4.01 5.19
C TYR A 38 10.42 -3.56 6.62
N ARG A 39 9.32 -4.06 7.19
CA ARG A 39 8.95 -3.84 8.59
C ARG A 39 10.05 -4.34 9.55
N ASP A 40 10.43 -5.61 9.44
CA ASP A 40 11.38 -6.25 10.36
C ASP A 40 12.77 -5.62 10.30
N SER A 41 13.22 -5.26 9.09
CA SER A 41 14.53 -4.69 8.86
C SER A 41 14.56 -3.16 8.97
N LYS A 42 13.41 -2.52 9.25
CA LYS A 42 13.22 -1.05 9.30
C LYS A 42 13.83 -0.34 8.09
N ILE A 43 13.63 -0.91 6.91
CA ILE A 43 14.19 -0.38 5.67
C ILE A 43 13.33 0.83 5.29
N HIS A 44 13.97 1.98 5.13
CA HIS A 44 13.28 3.18 4.67
C HIS A 44 12.55 2.92 3.35
N ILE A 45 11.31 3.36 3.24
CA ILE A 45 10.56 3.37 1.99
C ILE A 45 10.50 4.83 1.58
N GLU A 46 10.97 5.14 0.38
CA GLU A 46 10.88 6.51 -0.13
C GLU A 46 9.56 6.68 -0.89
N ASN A 47 9.30 5.76 -1.83
CA ASN A 47 8.13 5.77 -2.69
C ASN A 47 7.33 4.48 -2.52
N PHE A 48 6.03 4.61 -2.30
CA PHE A 48 5.07 3.51 -2.19
C PHE A 48 3.95 3.72 -3.22
N LYS A 49 4.02 2.95 -4.30
CA LYS A 49 2.95 2.90 -5.30
C LYS A 49 2.17 1.61 -5.13
N PHE A 50 0.85 1.70 -5.08
CA PHE A 50 -0.02 0.53 -5.16
C PHE A 50 -1.24 0.78 -6.04
N LEU A 51 -1.49 -0.17 -6.93
CA LEU A 51 -2.60 -0.15 -7.87
C LEU A 51 -3.56 -1.30 -7.54
N LYS A 52 -4.81 -1.00 -7.24
CA LYS A 52 -5.84 -2.00 -6.99
C LYS A 52 -6.37 -2.54 -8.32
N THR A 53 -6.15 -3.83 -8.56
CA THR A 53 -6.66 -4.56 -9.74
C THR A 53 -7.93 -5.36 -9.47
N PHE A 54 -8.48 -5.93 -10.55
CA PHE A 54 -9.81 -6.52 -10.76
C PHE A 54 -10.29 -7.63 -9.82
N ASP A 55 -9.57 -7.90 -8.74
CA ASP A 55 -9.86 -9.06 -7.92
C ASP A 55 -11.12 -8.85 -7.07
N SER A 56 -12.07 -9.76 -7.26
CA SER A 56 -13.29 -9.91 -6.46
C SER A 56 -13.02 -10.34 -5.01
N TYR A 57 -11.76 -10.42 -4.59
CA TYR A 57 -11.36 -10.86 -3.26
C TYR A 57 -11.46 -9.67 -2.29
N SER A 58 -12.57 -9.61 -1.56
CA SER A 58 -12.72 -8.79 -0.34
C SER A 58 -11.53 -8.94 0.63
N ASP A 59 -10.88 -10.09 0.57
CA ASP A 59 -9.87 -10.56 1.52
C ASP A 59 -8.50 -9.86 1.32
N LEU A 60 -8.33 -9.06 0.25
CA LEU A 60 -7.09 -8.30 0.02
C LEU A 60 -7.10 -6.92 0.69
N ASN A 61 -8.24 -6.42 1.16
CA ASN A 61 -8.33 -5.11 1.81
C ASN A 61 -7.44 -5.03 3.06
N GLU A 62 -7.42 -6.09 3.89
CA GLU A 62 -6.57 -6.17 5.08
C GLU A 62 -5.07 -6.14 4.71
N LEU A 63 -4.68 -6.77 3.61
CA LEU A 63 -3.31 -6.73 3.12
C LEU A 63 -2.93 -5.35 2.61
N TYR A 64 -3.83 -4.64 1.91
CA TYR A 64 -3.57 -3.26 1.49
C TYR A 64 -3.38 -2.33 2.69
N GLU A 65 -4.23 -2.46 3.73
CA GLU A 65 -4.06 -1.68 4.96
C GLU A 65 -2.75 -1.99 5.65
N LYS A 66 -2.39 -3.28 5.77
CA LYS A 66 -1.13 -3.73 6.35
C LYS A 66 0.08 -3.16 5.59
N TRP A 67 0.10 -3.27 4.27
CA TRP A 67 1.23 -2.79 3.47
C TRP A 67 1.35 -1.26 3.53
N LEU A 68 0.22 -0.55 3.52
CA LEU A 68 0.22 0.89 3.70
C LEU A 68 0.77 1.27 5.07
N GLU A 69 0.34 0.60 6.15
CA GLU A 69 0.87 0.82 7.49
C GLU A 69 2.39 0.65 7.54
N ILE A 70 2.91 -0.43 6.95
CA ILE A 70 4.36 -0.66 6.87
C ILE A 70 5.05 0.50 6.14
N ALA A 71 4.51 0.98 5.01
CA ALA A 71 5.08 2.11 4.29
C ALA A 71 5.12 3.38 5.15
N LEU A 72 4.04 3.67 5.88
CA LEU A 72 3.95 4.82 6.78
C LEU A 72 4.95 4.71 7.95
N GLU A 73 5.06 3.54 8.58
CA GLU A 73 6.00 3.26 9.67
C GLU A 73 7.47 3.37 9.21
N ASN A 74 7.75 3.06 7.95
CA ASN A 74 9.09 3.13 7.36
C ASN A 74 9.41 4.49 6.73
N GLY A 75 8.57 5.50 6.98
CA GLY A 75 8.85 6.90 6.67
C GLY A 75 8.64 7.27 5.21
N VAL A 76 7.68 6.64 4.53
CA VAL A 76 7.30 6.97 3.14
C VAL A 76 7.19 8.48 2.90
N LYS A 77 7.71 8.91 1.76
CA LYS A 77 7.67 10.30 1.30
C LYS A 77 6.68 10.47 0.16
N GLU A 78 6.56 9.49 -0.73
CA GLU A 78 5.64 9.56 -1.86
C GLU A 78 4.70 8.36 -1.84
N VAL A 79 3.40 8.62 -1.85
CA VAL A 79 2.37 7.59 -1.94
C VAL A 79 1.59 7.78 -3.23
N GLU A 80 1.52 6.74 -4.06
CA GLU A 80 0.65 6.70 -5.23
C GLU A 80 -0.38 5.58 -5.05
N TYR A 81 -1.64 5.95 -5.02
CA TYR A 81 -2.76 5.02 -5.02
C TYR A 81 -3.55 5.18 -6.32
N GLY A 82 -3.87 4.06 -6.97
CA GLY A 82 -4.79 4.05 -8.09
C GLY A 82 -5.70 2.85 -8.13
N GLN A 83 -6.86 3.01 -8.78
CA GLN A 83 -7.81 1.92 -9.03
C GLN A 83 -8.02 1.74 -10.54
N PHE A 84 -8.07 0.50 -11.02
CA PHE A 84 -8.46 0.27 -12.42
C PHE A 84 -9.98 0.48 -12.57
N GLU A 85 -10.34 1.35 -13.53
CA GLU A 85 -11.72 1.76 -13.78
C GLU A 85 -12.46 0.68 -14.59
N GLN A 86 -12.94 -0.35 -13.91
CA GLN A 86 -13.99 -1.21 -14.47
C GLN A 86 -14.82 -1.84 -13.34
N ILE A 87 -16.10 -1.51 -13.40
CA ILE A 87 -17.29 -1.91 -12.64
C ILE A 87 -17.15 -3.24 -11.87
N CYS A 88 -16.52 -3.24 -10.70
CA CYS A 88 -16.72 -4.28 -9.70
C CYS A 88 -17.63 -3.73 -8.61
N LYS A 89 -18.83 -4.31 -8.48
CA LYS A 89 -19.87 -3.97 -7.48
C LYS A 89 -19.52 -4.46 -6.06
N SER A 90 -18.36 -5.08 -5.87
CA SER A 90 -17.81 -5.49 -4.58
C SER A 90 -17.22 -4.27 -3.85
N SER A 91 -17.33 -4.24 -2.52
CA SER A 91 -17.16 -3.04 -1.71
C SER A 91 -15.94 -2.19 -2.10
N PRO A 92 -16.12 -0.87 -2.24
CA PRO A 92 -14.99 0.02 -2.54
C PRO A 92 -14.02 -0.05 -1.37
N TYR A 93 -12.74 -0.31 -1.67
CA TYR A 93 -11.69 -0.15 -0.67
C TYR A 93 -11.62 1.34 -0.35
N THR A 94 -11.82 1.68 0.92
CA THR A 94 -11.74 3.07 1.37
C THR A 94 -10.29 3.38 1.70
N PHE A 95 -9.63 4.11 0.81
CA PHE A 95 -8.26 4.53 1.04
C PHE A 95 -8.18 5.45 2.27
N PRO A 96 -7.35 5.14 3.29
CA PRO A 96 -7.32 5.88 4.56
C PRO A 96 -6.51 7.18 4.41
N ILE A 97 -7.04 8.14 3.64
CA ILE A 97 -6.37 9.38 3.27
C ILE A 97 -5.87 10.19 4.48
N PHE A 98 -6.67 10.28 5.54
CA PHE A 98 -6.29 11.03 6.75
C PHE A 98 -5.10 10.41 7.48
N ARG A 99 -4.98 9.07 7.44
CA ARG A 99 -3.83 8.36 8.02
C ARG A 99 -2.55 8.70 7.26
N VAL A 100 -2.63 8.75 5.93
CA VAL A 100 -1.50 9.10 5.06
C VAL A 100 -1.10 10.56 5.26
N LEU A 101 -2.06 11.48 5.26
CA LEU A 101 -1.82 12.91 5.46
C LEU A 101 -1.27 13.26 6.85
N ALA A 102 -1.47 12.41 7.86
CA ALA A 102 -0.91 12.60 9.20
C ALA A 102 0.61 12.32 9.27
N VAL A 103 1.19 11.69 8.25
CA VAL A 103 2.62 11.33 8.24
C VAL A 103 3.48 12.55 7.92
N LYS A 104 4.39 12.89 8.85
CA LYS A 104 5.27 14.07 8.74
C LYS A 104 6.29 13.97 7.60
N SER A 105 6.67 12.77 7.18
CA SER A 105 7.64 12.56 6.10
C SER A 105 7.02 12.70 4.70
N LEU A 106 5.70 12.72 4.59
CA LEU A 106 4.99 12.72 3.32
C LEU A 106 5.25 14.04 2.57
N ARG A 107 5.72 13.91 1.33
CA ARG A 107 5.98 14.99 0.38
C ARG A 107 4.97 15.00 -0.76
N GLN A 108 4.52 13.83 -1.19
CA GLN A 108 3.60 13.70 -2.32
C GLN A 108 2.57 12.60 -2.10
N LEU A 109 1.31 12.90 -2.42
CA LEU A 109 0.22 11.94 -2.51
C LEU A 109 -0.40 12.07 -3.90
N VAL A 110 -0.42 10.97 -4.66
CA VAL A 110 -1.07 10.88 -5.97
C VAL A 110 -2.22 9.90 -5.86
N LEU A 111 -3.43 10.34 -6.21
CA LEU A 111 -4.63 9.53 -6.24
C LEU A 111 -5.14 9.46 -7.69
N SER A 112 -5.29 8.25 -8.23
CA SER A 112 -5.77 8.03 -9.60
C SER A 112 -7.05 7.19 -9.60
N ASN A 113 -8.07 7.58 -10.36
CA ASN A 113 -9.34 6.84 -10.49
C ASN A 113 -10.01 6.46 -9.15
N CYS A 114 -9.93 7.33 -8.14
CA CYS A 114 -10.47 7.07 -6.81
C CYS A 114 -11.81 7.79 -6.61
N HIS A 115 -12.77 7.14 -5.93
CA HIS A 115 -13.94 7.82 -5.39
C HIS A 115 -13.69 8.19 -3.92
N LEU A 116 -13.62 9.48 -3.62
CA LEU A 116 -13.46 9.97 -2.24
C LEU A 116 -14.82 9.97 -1.54
N SER A 117 -15.04 9.04 -0.62
CA SER A 117 -16.19 9.06 0.29
C SER A 117 -15.75 9.45 1.70
N LEU A 118 -16.26 10.57 2.21
CA LEU A 118 -16.10 10.94 3.61
C LEU A 118 -17.01 10.04 4.46
N LEU A 119 -16.43 9.06 5.15
CA LEU A 119 -17.12 8.38 6.24
C LEU A 119 -17.10 9.32 7.44
N LEU A 120 -18.20 10.06 7.63
CA LEU A 120 -18.44 10.75 8.88
C LEU A 120 -18.44 9.70 10.01
N PRO A 121 -17.74 9.94 11.13
CA PRO A 121 -17.80 9.04 12.26
C PRO A 121 -19.28 8.88 12.64
N THR A 122 -19.79 7.66 12.56
CA THR A 122 -21.13 7.36 13.04
C THR A 122 -21.14 7.69 14.52
N THR A 123 -21.79 8.79 14.88
CA THR A 123 -22.06 9.12 16.27
C THR A 123 -22.87 7.98 16.85
N THR A 124 -22.22 7.13 17.64
CA THR A 124 -22.88 6.15 18.50
C THR A 124 -23.66 6.95 19.55
N THR A 125 -24.90 7.30 19.23
CA THR A 125 -25.86 7.79 20.21
C THR A 125 -26.24 6.59 21.07
N THR A 126 -25.52 6.37 22.16
CA THR A 126 -26.00 5.55 23.28
C THR A 126 -27.28 6.18 23.81
N SER A 127 -28.41 5.48 23.62
CA SER A 127 -29.65 5.69 24.38
C SER A 127 -29.60 4.90 25.68
#